data_AF-A0A5C9ART0-F1
#
_entry.id   AF-A0A5C9ART0-F1
#
_cell.length_a   1.000
_cell.length_b   1.000
_cell.length_c   1.000
_cell.angle_alpha   90.00
_cell.angle_beta   90.00
_cell.angle_gamma   90.00
#
_symmetry.space_group_name_H-M   'P 1'
#
loop_
_entity.id
_entity.type
_entity.pdbx_description
1 polymer ?
#
loop_
_entity_poly.entity_id
_entity_poly.type
_entity_poly.pdbx_seq_one_letter_code
_entity_poly.pdbx_strand_id
1 'polypeptide(L)'
;WEWYQHPGQSRFTRRPVDITRLPHIFASLSPAIAPVLADGDPEKLFHGGKRPERRVALTPEAFVEQHTLITNMQLDVAAARRCFMAQLGKPLTSWKDMAPHEKALFAIFGLQYFLDDRKAALKLMDTLNLSCRIKSKRDSGKFCTPVYSLAKSAFQRVIKSNGAQQWLKQHRYVRSGLVWLYAHDLRLTPPNWIWLKGVDRTLFYALHRANTTKGFIEGAGVVAVARAEAEAMRFGLPCPEPCVDEAVEGLRRDMLSLGLIWDEPQPDRDRKRRILTNWSLTDDILPRTPATDNEF
;
A
#
# COMPACT_ATOMS: atom_id res chain seq x y z
N TRP A 1 3.76 39.91 15.39
CA TRP A 1 4.99 39.09 15.48
C TRP A 1 5.56 38.94 14.09
N GLU A 2 6.06 40.08 13.63
CA GLU A 2 6.09 40.48 12.24
C GLU A 2 7.45 40.18 11.61
N TRP A 3 7.47 40.17 10.28
CA TRP A 3 8.58 39.94 9.36
C TRP A 3 10.00 40.27 9.86
N TYR A 4 10.17 41.26 10.74
CA TYR A 4 11.41 41.59 11.44
C TYR A 4 12.13 40.38 12.06
N GLN A 5 11.44 39.48 12.76
CA GLN A 5 12.11 38.31 13.36
C GLN A 5 12.21 37.11 12.41
N HIS A 6 11.85 37.27 11.14
CA HIS A 6 11.78 36.16 10.20
C HIS A 6 13.19 35.66 9.83
N PRO A 7 13.50 34.36 10.00
CA PRO A 7 14.83 33.80 9.75
C PRO A 7 15.28 33.91 8.27
N GLY A 8 14.36 34.18 7.34
CA GLY A 8 14.67 34.47 5.93
C GLY A 8 15.23 35.87 5.66
N GLN A 9 15.36 36.74 6.68
CA GLN A 9 15.97 38.05 6.50
C GLN A 9 17.48 37.96 6.29
N SER A 10 18.03 38.90 5.50
CA SER A 10 19.46 38.98 5.16
C SER A 10 20.39 39.07 6.37
N ARG A 11 19.90 39.55 7.51
CA ARG A 11 20.63 39.58 8.80
C ARG A 11 20.90 38.20 9.39
N PHE A 12 20.07 37.21 9.08
CA PHE A 12 20.22 35.83 9.57
C PHE A 12 20.77 34.90 8.48
N THR A 13 20.59 35.24 7.20
CA THR A 13 21.05 34.42 6.07
C THR A 13 21.79 35.28 5.04
N ARG A 14 23.01 34.87 4.64
CA ARG A 14 23.83 35.57 3.63
C ARG A 14 23.20 35.61 2.23
N ARG A 15 22.12 34.85 2.00
CA ARG A 15 21.40 34.77 0.73
C ARG A 15 19.90 34.88 1.02
N PRO A 16 19.12 35.62 0.22
CA PRO A 16 17.67 35.66 0.39
C PRO A 16 17.10 34.25 0.21
N VAL A 17 16.41 33.78 1.24
CA VAL A 17 15.76 32.47 1.31
C VAL A 17 14.27 32.67 1.07
N ASP A 18 13.77 32.06 -0.01
CA ASP A 18 12.37 32.05 -0.39
C ASP A 18 11.86 30.60 -0.54
N ILE A 19 10.56 30.45 -0.80
CA ILE A 19 9.92 29.15 -0.94
C ILE A 19 10.56 28.32 -2.06
N THR A 20 11.07 28.96 -3.13
CA THR A 20 11.65 28.29 -4.31
C THR A 20 13.09 27.83 -4.07
N ARG A 21 13.93 28.62 -3.38
CA ARG A 21 15.37 28.32 -3.16
C ARG A 21 15.62 27.50 -1.92
N LEU A 22 14.81 27.65 -0.87
CA LEU A 22 14.99 26.93 0.39
C LEU A 22 15.08 25.41 0.19
N PRO A 23 14.16 24.75 -0.54
CA PRO A 23 14.22 23.30 -0.71
C PRO A 23 15.50 22.85 -1.45
N HIS A 24 15.98 23.63 -2.42
CA HIS A 24 17.21 23.31 -3.15
C HIS A 24 18.46 23.43 -2.28
N ILE A 25 18.49 24.38 -1.34
CA ILE A 25 19.56 24.50 -0.34
C ILE A 25 19.51 23.31 0.62
N PHE A 26 18.32 22.92 1.06
CA PHE A 26 18.11 21.80 1.98
C PHE A 26 18.32 20.43 1.34
N ALA A 27 18.34 20.30 0.01
CA ALA A 27 18.53 19.02 -0.66
C ALA A 27 19.88 18.34 -0.33
N SER A 28 20.90 19.09 0.08
CA SER A 28 22.17 18.52 0.57
C SER A 28 22.07 17.96 1.99
N LEU A 29 21.21 18.55 2.83
CA LEU A 29 20.96 18.14 4.22
C LEU A 29 19.91 17.03 4.30
N SER A 30 18.90 17.08 3.44
CA SER A 30 17.83 16.10 3.30
C SER A 30 17.70 15.67 1.84
N PRO A 31 18.51 14.69 1.41
CA PRO A 31 18.48 14.14 0.06
C PRO A 31 17.11 13.62 -0.37
N ALA A 32 16.27 13.18 0.58
CA ALA A 32 14.91 12.70 0.34
C ALA A 32 14.00 13.68 -0.42
N ILE A 33 14.30 14.97 -0.39
CA ILE A 33 13.54 16.02 -1.10
C ILE A 33 13.92 16.07 -2.60
N ALA A 34 15.11 15.58 -2.97
CA ALA A 34 15.63 15.67 -4.33
C ALA A 34 14.70 15.08 -5.41
N PRO A 35 14.05 13.91 -5.22
CA PRO A 35 13.06 13.39 -6.17
C PRO A 35 11.83 14.27 -6.33
N VAL A 36 11.47 15.06 -5.32
CA VAL A 36 10.31 15.95 -5.39
C VAL A 36 10.67 17.24 -6.12
N LEU A 37 11.88 17.76 -5.91
CA LEU A 37 12.38 18.96 -6.59
C LEU A 37 12.72 18.71 -8.06
N ALA A 38 13.14 17.50 -8.40
CA ALA A 38 13.34 17.12 -9.80
C ALA A 38 12.01 17.02 -10.59
N ASP A 39 10.90 16.82 -9.89
CA ASP A 39 9.55 16.64 -10.45
C ASP A 39 8.71 17.93 -10.44
N GLY A 40 8.91 18.77 -9.42
CA GLY A 40 8.14 20.00 -9.20
C GLY A 40 8.30 21.02 -10.32
N ASP A 41 7.29 21.88 -10.44
CA ASP A 41 7.35 23.05 -11.30
C ASP A 41 8.46 23.99 -10.77
N PRO A 42 9.43 24.44 -11.58
CA PRO A 42 10.50 25.33 -11.12
C PRO A 42 9.99 26.63 -10.49
N GLU A 43 8.82 27.12 -10.92
CA GLU A 43 8.23 28.39 -10.47
C GLU A 43 7.16 28.16 -9.40
N LYS A 44 6.36 27.10 -9.55
CA LYS A 44 5.21 26.81 -8.65
C LYS A 44 5.47 25.71 -7.63
N LEU A 45 6.65 25.09 -7.67
CA LEU A 45 7.05 23.95 -6.84
C LEU A 45 5.96 22.87 -6.76
N PHE A 46 5.35 22.71 -5.58
CA PHE A 46 4.34 21.70 -5.25
C PHE A 46 2.90 22.14 -5.57
N HIS A 47 2.70 23.39 -6.00
CA HIS A 47 1.39 23.96 -6.35
C HIS A 47 1.04 23.81 -7.84
N GLY A 48 1.94 23.22 -8.65
CA GLY A 48 1.65 22.85 -10.03
C GLY A 48 0.63 21.71 -10.16
N GLY A 49 0.18 21.45 -11.38
CA GLY A 49 -0.72 20.33 -11.68
C GLY A 49 -0.11 18.99 -11.26
N LYS A 50 -0.81 18.24 -10.40
CA LYS A 50 -0.32 16.95 -9.90
C LYS A 50 -0.32 15.92 -11.02
N ARG A 51 0.86 15.38 -11.35
CA ARG A 51 0.98 14.27 -12.30
C ARG A 51 0.23 13.03 -11.81
N PRO A 52 -0.24 12.15 -12.72
CA PRO A 52 -0.95 10.92 -12.35
C PRO A 52 -0.20 10.07 -11.31
N GLU A 53 1.12 9.95 -11.44
CA GLU A 53 1.98 9.17 -10.56
C GLU A 53 2.02 9.74 -9.13
N ARG A 54 1.80 11.05 -8.97
CA ARG A 54 1.84 11.74 -7.67
C ARG A 54 0.49 11.87 -6.99
N ARG A 55 -0.60 11.37 -7.60
CA ARG A 55 -1.95 11.36 -7.01
C ARG A 55 -1.94 10.74 -5.60
N VAL A 56 -2.82 11.24 -4.74
CA VAL A 56 -3.03 10.69 -3.39
C VAL A 56 -3.44 9.22 -3.47
N ALA A 57 -3.32 8.48 -2.36
CA ALA A 57 -3.75 7.10 -2.31
C ALA A 57 -5.25 7.01 -2.64
N LEU A 58 -5.68 5.94 -3.30
CA LEU A 58 -7.10 5.66 -3.49
C LEU A 58 -7.75 5.41 -2.13
N THR A 59 -8.97 5.92 -1.97
CA THR A 59 -9.83 5.51 -0.87
C THR A 59 -10.40 4.11 -1.16
N PRO A 60 -10.86 3.37 -0.14
CA PRO A 60 -11.51 2.08 -0.35
C PRO A 60 -12.69 2.15 -1.32
N GLU A 61 -13.49 3.23 -1.31
CA GLU A 61 -14.62 3.38 -2.24
C GLU A 61 -14.14 3.52 -3.69
N ALA A 62 -13.18 4.41 -3.92
CA ALA A 62 -12.64 4.65 -5.26
C ALA A 62 -11.96 3.38 -5.83
N PHE A 63 -11.33 2.58 -4.97
CA PHE A 63 -10.74 1.30 -5.37
C PHE A 63 -11.81 0.29 -5.80
N VAL A 64 -12.90 0.20 -5.05
CA VAL A 64 -14.02 -0.69 -5.35
C VAL A 64 -14.74 -0.29 -6.62
N GLU A 65 -14.96 1.01 -6.84
CA GLU A 65 -15.55 1.54 -8.06
C GLU A 65 -14.66 1.25 -9.28
N GLN A 66 -13.35 1.53 -9.16
CA GLN A 66 -12.38 1.30 -10.24
C GLN A 66 -12.30 -0.17 -10.67
N HIS A 67 -12.46 -1.10 -9.73
CA HIS A 67 -12.37 -2.55 -9.98
C HIS A 67 -13.73 -3.24 -10.07
N THR A 68 -14.84 -2.48 -10.05
CA THR A 68 -16.22 -2.99 -10.10
C THR A 68 -16.45 -4.17 -9.15
N LEU A 69 -16.05 -4.01 -7.87
CA LEU A 69 -16.04 -5.11 -6.88
C LEU A 69 -17.36 -5.30 -6.14
N ILE A 70 -18.30 -4.37 -6.26
CA ILE A 70 -19.63 -4.48 -5.64
C ILE A 70 -20.67 -4.74 -6.73
N THR A 71 -21.46 -5.78 -6.53
CA THR A 71 -22.66 -6.07 -7.33
C THR A 71 -23.84 -6.25 -6.38
N ASN A 72 -24.97 -5.60 -6.65
CA ASN A 72 -26.19 -5.69 -5.83
C ASN A 72 -25.94 -5.46 -4.32
N MET A 73 -25.11 -4.47 -3.96
CA MET A 73 -24.74 -4.18 -2.57
C MET A 73 -24.07 -5.36 -1.84
N GLN A 74 -23.39 -6.24 -2.58
CA GLN A 74 -22.57 -7.33 -2.06
C GLN A 74 -21.16 -7.25 -2.66
N LEU A 75 -20.16 -7.57 -1.84
CA LEU A 75 -18.77 -7.63 -2.27
C LEU A 75 -18.50 -8.94 -3.01
N ASP A 76 -18.00 -8.84 -4.25
CA ASP A 76 -17.44 -10.00 -4.95
C ASP A 76 -16.07 -10.35 -4.34
N VAL A 77 -16.10 -11.30 -3.41
CA VAL A 77 -14.93 -11.81 -2.69
C VAL A 77 -13.90 -12.41 -3.66
N ALA A 78 -14.34 -13.07 -4.73
CA ALA A 78 -13.44 -13.71 -5.69
C ALA A 78 -12.73 -12.66 -6.58
N ALA A 79 -13.45 -11.63 -7.03
CA ALA A 79 -12.84 -10.50 -7.72
C ALA A 79 -11.88 -9.72 -6.81
N ALA A 80 -12.27 -9.44 -5.56
CA ALA A 80 -11.40 -8.76 -4.60
C ALA A 80 -10.12 -9.56 -4.34
N ARG A 81 -10.22 -10.88 -4.16
CA ARG A 81 -9.06 -11.78 -4.01
C ARG A 81 -8.13 -11.69 -5.23
N ARG A 82 -8.67 -11.74 -6.45
CA ARG A 82 -7.87 -11.59 -7.68
C ARG A 82 -7.14 -10.24 -7.74
N CYS A 83 -7.82 -9.14 -7.39
CA CYS A 83 -7.22 -7.81 -7.35
C CYS A 83 -6.06 -7.73 -6.34
N PHE A 84 -6.23 -8.26 -5.13
CA PHE A 84 -5.15 -8.25 -4.13
C PHE A 84 -4.01 -9.19 -4.48
N MET A 85 -4.28 -10.36 -5.06
CA MET A 85 -3.23 -11.26 -5.55
C MET A 85 -2.42 -10.61 -6.67
N ALA A 86 -3.05 -9.83 -7.55
CA ALA A 86 -2.35 -9.07 -8.59
C ALA A 86 -1.38 -8.02 -8.02
N GLN A 87 -1.60 -7.53 -6.79
CA GLN A 87 -0.68 -6.59 -6.13
C GLN A 87 0.67 -7.24 -5.75
N LEU A 88 0.75 -8.58 -5.64
CA LEU A 88 1.97 -9.28 -5.25
C LEU A 88 3.04 -9.26 -6.37
N GLY A 89 2.59 -9.20 -7.62
CA GLY A 89 3.47 -9.20 -8.79
C GLY A 89 4.04 -10.58 -9.10
N LYS A 90 5.30 -10.63 -9.56
CA LYS A 90 5.96 -11.87 -9.98
C LYS A 90 6.47 -12.66 -8.77
N PRO A 91 6.38 -14.01 -8.79
CA PRO A 91 6.97 -14.83 -7.74
C PRO A 91 8.50 -14.70 -7.74
N LEU A 92 9.09 -14.78 -6.56
CA LEU A 92 10.52 -14.77 -6.32
C LEU A 92 11.04 -16.21 -6.44
N THR A 93 11.78 -16.50 -7.52
CA THR A 93 12.50 -17.78 -7.65
C THR A 93 14.00 -17.60 -7.45
N SER A 94 14.53 -16.45 -7.87
CA SER A 94 15.95 -16.12 -7.81
C SER A 94 16.17 -14.63 -7.60
N TRP A 95 17.35 -14.27 -7.09
CA TRP A 95 17.86 -12.89 -7.05
C TRP A 95 17.82 -12.18 -8.41
N LYS A 96 17.82 -12.93 -9.52
CA LYS A 96 17.75 -12.37 -10.87
C LYS A 96 16.38 -11.73 -11.17
N ASP A 97 15.31 -12.29 -10.61
CA ASP A 97 13.92 -11.90 -10.90
C ASP A 97 13.56 -10.52 -10.36
N MET A 98 14.29 -10.05 -9.34
CA MET A 98 14.05 -8.75 -8.73
C MET A 98 14.32 -7.62 -9.73
N ALA A 99 13.38 -6.69 -9.80
CA ALA A 99 13.51 -5.48 -10.59
C ALA A 99 14.64 -4.58 -10.04
N PRO A 100 15.18 -3.64 -10.86
CA PRO A 100 16.27 -2.77 -10.43
C PRO A 100 15.96 -1.96 -9.15
N HIS A 101 14.72 -1.48 -9.01
CA HIS A 101 14.28 -0.75 -7.80
C HIS A 101 14.18 -1.65 -6.58
N GLU A 102 13.71 -2.88 -6.75
CA GLU A 102 13.62 -3.88 -5.68
C GLU A 102 15.01 -4.29 -5.19
N LYS A 103 15.97 -4.48 -6.11
CA LYS A 103 17.38 -4.75 -5.77
C LYS A 103 18.00 -3.61 -4.98
N ALA A 104 17.71 -2.36 -5.35
CA ALA A 104 18.21 -1.20 -4.63
C ALA A 104 17.62 -1.09 -3.21
N LEU A 105 16.31 -1.30 -3.06
CA LEU A 105 15.65 -1.30 -1.75
C LEU A 105 16.14 -2.47 -0.87
N PHE A 106 16.28 -3.66 -1.45
CA PHE A 106 16.84 -4.82 -0.75
C PHE A 106 18.27 -4.56 -0.27
N ALA A 107 19.10 -3.89 -1.09
CA ALA A 107 20.44 -3.51 -0.67
C ALA A 107 20.41 -2.53 0.52
N ILE A 108 19.53 -1.52 0.49
CA ILE A 108 19.40 -0.55 1.60
C ILE A 108 18.94 -1.25 2.89
N PHE A 109 17.83 -1.99 2.82
CA PHE A 109 17.27 -2.66 3.99
C PHE A 109 18.16 -3.79 4.49
N GLY A 110 18.79 -4.53 3.58
CA GLY A 110 19.67 -5.64 3.94
C GLY A 110 21.02 -5.19 4.50
N LEU A 111 21.56 -4.05 4.07
CA LEU A 111 22.73 -3.44 4.74
C LEU A 111 22.42 -3.14 6.21
N GLN A 112 21.20 -2.68 6.49
CA GLN A 112 20.78 -2.34 7.83
C GLN A 112 20.41 -3.59 8.66
N TYR A 113 19.59 -4.48 8.12
CA TYR A 113 19.06 -5.61 8.88
C TYR A 113 20.06 -6.78 8.99
N PHE A 114 20.72 -7.16 7.90
CA PHE A 114 21.61 -8.33 7.91
C PHE A 114 23.04 -8.01 8.35
N LEU A 115 23.52 -6.80 8.07
CA LEU A 115 24.90 -6.40 8.33
C LEU A 115 25.04 -5.33 9.42
N ASP A 116 23.93 -4.83 9.98
CA ASP A 116 23.87 -3.74 10.96
C ASP A 116 24.66 -2.48 10.55
N ASP A 117 24.84 -2.28 9.24
CA ASP A 117 25.62 -1.17 8.67
C ASP A 117 24.70 -0.02 8.27
N ARG A 118 24.14 0.64 9.30
CA ARG A 118 23.23 1.77 9.13
C ARG A 118 23.87 2.94 8.36
N LYS A 119 25.16 3.20 8.60
CA LYS A 119 25.86 4.32 7.95
C LYS A 119 25.96 4.09 6.45
N ALA A 120 26.27 2.87 6.01
CA ALA A 120 26.27 2.53 4.58
C ALA A 120 24.87 2.56 3.98
N ALA A 121 23.85 2.08 4.70
CA ALA A 121 22.46 2.11 4.25
C ALA A 121 21.98 3.55 3.99
N LEU A 122 22.19 4.46 4.95
CA LEU A 122 21.86 5.88 4.82
C LEU A 122 22.63 6.53 3.66
N LYS A 123 23.94 6.29 3.57
CA LYS A 123 24.76 6.83 2.49
C LYS A 123 24.27 6.36 1.11
N LEU A 124 23.94 5.08 0.96
CA LEU A 124 23.42 4.53 -0.29
C LEU A 124 22.08 5.16 -0.65
N MET A 125 21.18 5.27 0.31
CA MET A 125 19.86 5.88 0.17
C MET A 125 19.96 7.35 -0.26
N ASP A 126 20.80 8.14 0.42
CA ASP A 126 21.06 9.54 0.07
C ASP A 126 21.65 9.70 -1.31
N THR A 127 22.61 8.84 -1.66
CA THR A 127 23.23 8.84 -3.00
C THR A 127 22.20 8.53 -4.08
N LEU A 128 21.31 7.56 -3.85
CA LEU A 128 20.21 7.24 -4.79
C LEU A 128 19.23 8.41 -4.92
N ASN A 129 18.86 9.05 -3.82
CA ASN A 129 17.96 10.21 -3.84
C ASN A 129 18.56 11.38 -4.62
N LEU A 130 19.84 11.72 -4.39
CA LEU A 130 20.54 12.76 -5.14
C LEU A 130 20.66 12.41 -6.63
N SER A 131 20.85 11.13 -6.95
CA SER A 131 20.95 10.67 -8.34
C SER A 131 19.67 10.91 -9.15
N CYS A 132 18.51 11.06 -8.50
CA CYS A 132 17.24 11.37 -9.17
C CYS A 132 17.25 12.75 -9.87
N ARG A 133 18.22 13.63 -9.56
CA ARG A 133 18.41 14.91 -10.24
C ARG A 133 19.07 14.78 -11.62
N ILE A 134 19.72 13.65 -11.88
CA ILE A 134 20.44 13.41 -13.13
C ILE A 134 19.40 12.99 -14.19
N LYS A 135 19.13 13.86 -15.15
CA LYS A 135 18.28 13.54 -16.29
C LYS A 135 19.09 12.75 -17.31
N SER A 136 18.63 11.57 -17.72
CA SER A 136 19.31 10.75 -18.72
C SER A 136 18.32 10.17 -19.74
N LYS A 137 18.81 9.88 -20.95
CA LYS A 137 18.04 9.09 -21.94
C LYS A 137 17.66 7.70 -21.40
N ARG A 138 18.37 7.19 -20.39
CA ARG A 138 18.05 5.95 -19.66
C ARG A 138 16.62 5.93 -19.14
N ASP A 139 16.12 7.09 -18.76
CA ASP A 139 14.90 7.20 -17.99
C ASP A 139 13.67 6.89 -18.86
N SER A 140 13.79 6.82 -20.19
CA SER A 140 12.71 6.39 -21.12
C SER A 140 11.39 7.14 -20.89
N GLY A 141 11.47 8.42 -20.49
CA GLY A 141 10.31 9.24 -20.12
C GLY A 141 9.78 9.03 -18.68
N LYS A 142 10.36 8.12 -17.89
CA LYS A 142 10.06 7.93 -16.47
C LYS A 142 10.79 8.96 -15.62
N PHE A 143 10.03 9.80 -14.94
CA PHE A 143 10.60 10.91 -14.19
C PHE A 143 11.14 10.49 -12.82
N CYS A 144 12.24 11.12 -12.39
CA CYS A 144 12.84 10.95 -11.06
C CYS A 144 13.25 9.50 -10.74
N THR A 145 13.81 8.81 -11.73
CA THR A 145 14.32 7.44 -11.54
C THR A 145 15.76 7.51 -11.01
N PRO A 146 16.08 6.86 -9.88
CA PRO A 146 17.46 6.84 -9.38
C PRO A 146 18.35 5.95 -10.25
N VAL A 147 19.66 6.20 -10.17
CA VAL A 147 20.69 5.43 -10.85
C VAL A 147 20.93 4.12 -10.09
N TYR A 148 20.15 3.07 -10.39
CA TYR A 148 20.19 1.78 -9.67
C TYR A 148 21.55 1.06 -9.70
N SER A 149 22.42 1.35 -10.67
CA SER A 149 23.77 0.78 -10.73
C SER A 149 24.62 1.11 -9.50
N LEU A 150 24.30 2.20 -8.79
CA LEU A 150 24.96 2.60 -7.55
C LEU A 150 24.73 1.59 -6.40
N ALA A 151 23.64 0.84 -6.43
CA ALA A 151 23.33 -0.16 -5.42
C ALA A 151 23.98 -1.54 -5.70
N LYS A 152 24.63 -1.74 -6.85
CA LYS A 152 25.11 -3.06 -7.28
C LYS A 152 26.13 -3.67 -6.30
N SER A 153 27.10 -2.88 -5.84
CA SER A 153 28.13 -3.35 -4.90
C SER A 153 27.54 -3.72 -3.54
N ALA A 154 26.66 -2.87 -3.00
CA ALA A 154 25.93 -3.13 -1.77
C ALA A 154 25.05 -4.38 -1.88
N PHE A 155 24.30 -4.51 -2.97
CA PHE A 155 23.48 -5.69 -3.24
C PHE A 155 24.31 -6.98 -3.24
N GLN A 156 25.44 -7.00 -3.96
CA GLN A 156 26.36 -8.14 -3.98
C GLN A 156 26.95 -8.48 -2.60
N ARG A 157 27.16 -7.49 -1.74
CA ARG A 157 27.61 -7.70 -0.37
C ARG A 157 26.51 -8.35 0.48
N VAL A 158 25.29 -7.84 0.39
CA VAL A 158 24.15 -8.29 1.18
C VAL A 158 23.72 -9.71 0.83
N ILE A 159 23.63 -10.07 -0.46
CA ILE A 159 23.19 -11.41 -0.88
C ILE A 159 24.13 -12.53 -0.42
N LYS A 160 25.39 -12.22 -0.09
CA LYS A 160 26.36 -13.20 0.43
C LYS A 160 26.14 -13.53 1.91
N SER A 161 25.33 -12.75 2.62
CA SER A 161 25.04 -13.01 4.03
C SER A 161 24.13 -14.23 4.20
N ASN A 162 24.34 -14.99 5.27
CA ASN A 162 23.50 -16.14 5.61
C ASN A 162 22.03 -15.73 5.80
N GLY A 163 21.79 -14.56 6.41
CA GLY A 163 20.45 -14.01 6.59
C GLY A 163 19.72 -13.75 5.28
N ALA A 164 20.40 -13.22 4.26
CA ALA A 164 19.80 -13.01 2.94
C ALA A 164 19.43 -14.35 2.24
N GLN A 165 20.27 -15.39 2.39
CA GLN A 165 19.97 -16.72 1.84
C GLN A 165 18.79 -17.39 2.54
N GLN A 166 18.65 -17.18 3.85
CA GLN A 166 17.50 -17.65 4.61
C GLN A 166 16.22 -16.90 4.21
N TRP A 167 16.30 -15.57 4.10
CA TRP A 167 15.20 -14.71 3.64
C TRP A 167 14.66 -15.16 2.27
N LEU A 168 15.53 -15.54 1.33
CA LEU A 168 15.10 -16.03 0.01
C LEU A 168 14.25 -17.31 0.09
N LYS A 169 14.48 -18.16 1.09
CA LYS A 169 13.70 -19.39 1.30
C LYS A 169 12.38 -19.16 2.02
N GLN A 170 12.26 -18.02 2.70
CA GLN A 170 11.15 -17.69 3.59
C GLN A 170 10.05 -16.86 2.92
N HIS A 171 10.33 -16.25 1.77
CA HIS A 171 9.39 -15.38 1.08
C HIS A 171 9.14 -15.83 -0.35
N ARG A 172 7.86 -15.84 -0.74
CA ARG A 172 7.45 -16.25 -2.09
C ARG A 172 7.42 -15.10 -3.09
N TYR A 173 7.23 -13.86 -2.62
CA TYR A 173 7.16 -12.67 -3.47
C TYR A 173 8.18 -11.62 -3.03
N VAL A 174 8.73 -10.89 -4.00
CA VAL A 174 9.72 -9.84 -3.72
C VAL A 174 9.11 -8.73 -2.86
N ARG A 175 7.90 -8.29 -3.20
CA ARG A 175 7.21 -7.21 -2.50
C ARG A 175 6.87 -7.59 -1.06
N SER A 176 6.39 -8.81 -0.80
CA SER A 176 6.07 -9.26 0.56
C SER A 176 7.34 -9.36 1.40
N GLY A 177 8.41 -9.95 0.86
CA GLY A 177 9.69 -10.05 1.56
C GLY A 177 10.34 -8.69 1.84
N LEU A 178 10.21 -7.70 0.94
CA LEU A 178 10.71 -6.35 1.17
C LEU A 178 9.92 -5.63 2.27
N VAL A 179 8.60 -5.79 2.29
CA VAL A 179 7.73 -5.25 3.35
C VAL A 179 8.08 -5.89 4.68
N TRP A 180 8.28 -7.22 4.71
CA TRP A 180 8.73 -7.93 5.89
C TRP A 180 10.07 -7.40 6.39
N LEU A 181 11.07 -7.30 5.52
CA LEU A 181 12.42 -6.84 5.88
C LEU A 181 12.39 -5.42 6.47
N TYR A 182 11.57 -4.55 5.88
CA TYR A 182 11.37 -3.20 6.39
C TYR A 182 10.63 -3.16 7.74
N ALA A 183 9.58 -3.98 7.91
CA ALA A 183 8.81 -4.02 9.15
C ALA A 183 9.66 -4.47 10.37
N HIS A 184 10.69 -5.29 10.15
CA HIS A 184 11.57 -5.79 11.21
C HIS A 184 12.63 -4.78 11.64
N ASP A 185 12.96 -3.78 10.80
CA ASP A 185 13.85 -2.69 11.20
C ASP A 185 13.41 -1.33 10.62
N LEU A 186 12.58 -0.64 11.41
CA LEU A 186 11.95 0.64 11.07
C LEU A 186 12.83 1.88 11.28
N ARG A 187 14.16 1.74 11.40
CA ARG A 187 15.05 2.90 11.61
C ARG A 187 15.13 3.84 10.41
N LEU A 188 14.73 3.40 9.21
CA LEU A 188 14.61 4.25 8.02
C LEU A 188 13.16 4.67 7.84
N THR A 189 12.92 5.95 7.59
CA THR A 189 11.57 6.47 7.42
C THR A 189 11.12 6.41 5.95
N PRO A 190 9.83 6.16 5.67
CA PRO A 190 9.30 6.05 4.30
C PRO A 190 9.51 7.25 3.35
N PRO A 191 9.61 8.51 3.82
CA PRO A 191 9.94 9.64 2.95
C PRO A 191 11.26 9.50 2.19
N ASN A 192 12.17 8.62 2.61
CA ASN A 192 13.47 8.48 1.96
C ASN A 192 13.45 7.75 0.62
N TRP A 193 12.31 7.22 0.18
CA TRP A 193 12.15 6.60 -1.14
C TRP A 193 10.92 7.13 -1.89
N ILE A 194 10.68 8.45 -1.82
CA ILE A 194 9.57 9.11 -2.54
C ILE A 194 9.62 8.89 -4.06
N TRP A 195 10.80 8.67 -4.65
CA TRP A 195 10.95 8.30 -6.06
C TRP A 195 10.22 6.99 -6.41
N LEU A 196 10.09 6.06 -5.46
CA LEU A 196 9.44 4.77 -5.65
C LEU A 196 7.96 4.92 -6.04
N LYS A 197 7.28 5.98 -5.58
CA LYS A 197 5.87 6.22 -5.89
C LYS A 197 5.58 6.27 -7.39
N GLY A 198 6.52 6.82 -8.19
CA GLY A 198 6.38 6.90 -9.65
C GLY A 198 6.88 5.65 -10.40
N VAL A 199 7.59 4.75 -9.72
CA VAL A 199 8.15 3.53 -10.31
C VAL A 199 7.30 2.31 -9.98
N ASP A 200 6.94 2.15 -8.71
CA ASP A 200 6.15 1.06 -8.17
C ASP A 200 5.24 1.58 -7.04
N ARG A 201 4.04 2.01 -7.43
CA ARG A 201 3.06 2.61 -6.53
C ARG A 201 2.56 1.64 -5.46
N THR A 202 2.36 0.38 -5.83
CA THR A 202 1.91 -0.70 -4.92
C THR A 202 2.95 -0.95 -3.84
N LEU A 203 4.22 -1.14 -4.22
CA LEU A 203 5.30 -1.34 -3.25
C LEU A 203 5.52 -0.10 -2.38
N PHE A 204 5.42 1.10 -2.95
CA PHE A 204 5.49 2.35 -2.20
C PHE A 204 4.47 2.40 -1.05
N TYR A 205 3.19 2.13 -1.33
CA TYR A 205 2.15 2.15 -0.31
C TYR A 205 2.23 0.99 0.67
N ALA A 206 2.65 -0.18 0.22
CA ALA A 206 2.87 -1.33 1.10
C ALA A 206 3.98 -1.03 2.13
N LEU A 207 5.10 -0.43 1.71
CA LEU A 207 6.19 -0.05 2.61
C LEU A 207 5.79 1.04 3.61
N HIS A 208 4.96 2.01 3.21
CA HIS A 208 4.52 3.09 4.09
C HIS A 208 3.71 2.61 5.31
N ARG A 209 3.14 1.40 5.24
CA ARG A 209 2.27 0.84 6.28
C ARG A 209 2.68 -0.59 6.67
N ALA A 210 3.94 -0.96 6.45
CA ALA A 210 4.46 -2.30 6.66
C ALA A 210 4.22 -2.84 8.09
N ASN A 211 4.37 -2.00 9.12
CA ASN A 211 4.17 -2.37 10.53
C ASN A 211 2.96 -1.71 11.20
N THR A 212 1.98 -1.23 10.44
CA THR A 212 0.81 -0.53 11.01
C THR A 212 -0.47 -1.31 10.75
N THR A 213 -1.39 -1.32 11.72
CA THR A 213 -2.65 -2.09 11.63
C THR A 213 -3.51 -1.71 10.41
N LYS A 214 -3.65 -0.42 10.10
CA LYS A 214 -4.39 0.08 8.92
C LYS A 214 -3.46 0.30 7.74
N GLY A 215 -3.68 -0.41 6.63
CA GLY A 215 -2.93 -0.28 5.38
C GLY A 215 -3.57 0.67 4.36
N PHE A 216 -2.82 1.00 3.31
CA PHE A 216 -3.40 1.60 2.09
C PHE A 216 -3.94 0.48 1.20
N ILE A 217 -5.12 0.66 0.62
CA ILE A 217 -5.79 -0.36 -0.20
C ILE A 217 -4.94 -0.83 -1.39
N GLU A 218 -4.14 0.08 -1.96
CA GLU A 218 -3.29 -0.16 -3.13
C GLU A 218 -2.05 -1.04 -2.85
N GLY A 219 -1.78 -1.37 -1.58
CA GLY A 219 -0.72 -2.29 -1.16
C GLY A 219 -1.16 -3.28 -0.08
N ALA A 220 -2.46 -3.36 0.22
CA ALA A 220 -2.99 -4.17 1.31
C ALA A 220 -2.75 -5.68 1.11
N GLY A 221 -2.86 -6.17 -0.14
CA GLY A 221 -2.61 -7.57 -0.46
C GLY A 221 -1.15 -7.98 -0.19
N VAL A 222 -0.20 -7.09 -0.48
CA VAL A 222 1.23 -7.31 -0.20
C VAL A 222 1.49 -7.40 1.30
N VAL A 223 0.88 -6.51 2.09
CA VAL A 223 1.04 -6.48 3.55
C VAL A 223 0.41 -7.72 4.19
N ALA A 224 -0.77 -8.16 3.72
CA ALA A 224 -1.43 -9.37 4.21
C ALA A 224 -0.54 -10.61 4.02
N VAL A 225 0.01 -10.81 2.81
CA VAL A 225 0.92 -11.93 2.54
C VAL A 225 2.20 -11.82 3.37
N ALA A 226 2.79 -10.63 3.49
CA ALA A 226 3.99 -10.43 4.30
C ALA A 226 3.77 -10.80 5.79
N ARG A 227 2.57 -10.53 6.33
CA ARG A 227 2.19 -10.90 7.70
C ARG A 227 1.97 -12.40 7.84
N ALA A 228 1.26 -13.02 6.90
CA ALA A 228 1.07 -14.48 6.90
C ALA A 228 2.41 -15.22 6.83
N GLU A 229 3.34 -14.76 5.98
CA GLU A 229 4.72 -15.27 5.93
C GLU A 229 5.45 -15.03 7.27
N ALA A 230 5.30 -13.86 7.88
CA ALA A 230 5.90 -13.54 9.20
C ALA A 230 5.41 -14.46 10.31
N GLU A 231 4.10 -14.71 10.38
CA GLU A 231 3.50 -15.58 11.39
C GLU A 231 3.94 -17.03 11.20
N ALA A 232 3.93 -17.53 9.96
CA ALA A 232 4.43 -18.87 9.68
C ALA A 232 5.89 -19.04 10.12
N MET A 233 6.74 -18.06 9.84
CA MET A 233 8.14 -18.05 10.31
C MET A 233 8.25 -18.05 11.83
N ARG A 234 7.42 -17.27 12.53
CA ARG A 234 7.40 -17.22 13.99
C ARG A 234 7.05 -18.57 14.62
N PHE A 235 6.20 -19.36 13.95
CA PHE A 235 5.83 -20.70 14.37
C PHE A 235 6.71 -21.82 13.79
N GLY A 236 7.74 -21.49 13.01
CA GLY A 236 8.61 -22.48 12.38
C GLY A 236 7.93 -23.32 11.30
N LEU A 237 6.82 -22.83 10.75
CA LEU A 237 6.05 -23.47 9.69
C LEU A 237 6.66 -23.17 8.30
N PRO A 238 6.41 -24.04 7.30
CA PRO A 238 6.80 -23.74 5.92
C PRO A 238 6.10 -22.47 5.41
N CYS A 239 6.72 -21.80 4.44
CA CYS A 239 6.14 -20.61 3.80
C CYS A 239 4.74 -20.95 3.25
N PRO A 240 3.68 -20.28 3.72
CA PRO A 240 2.31 -20.60 3.33
C PRO A 240 2.07 -20.25 1.85
N GLU A 241 0.98 -20.78 1.29
CA GLU A 241 0.43 -20.27 0.04
C GLU A 241 -0.01 -18.80 0.24
N PRO A 242 0.11 -17.95 -0.79
CA PRO A 242 -0.23 -16.53 -0.67
C PRO A 242 -1.70 -16.35 -0.28
N CYS A 243 -1.90 -15.80 0.91
CA CYS A 243 -3.21 -15.54 1.49
C CYS A 243 -3.46 -14.04 1.57
N VAL A 244 -4.52 -13.57 0.92
CA VAL A 244 -4.94 -12.15 0.92
C VAL A 244 -6.26 -11.95 1.67
N ASP A 245 -6.68 -12.95 2.43
CA ASP A 245 -8.02 -13.02 3.01
C ASP A 245 -8.23 -11.93 4.06
N GLU A 246 -7.17 -11.59 4.82
CA GLU A 246 -7.18 -10.43 5.73
C GLU A 246 -7.44 -9.11 5.00
N ALA A 247 -6.87 -8.93 3.80
CA ALA A 247 -7.08 -7.71 3.03
C ALA A 247 -8.51 -7.63 2.47
N VAL A 248 -9.06 -8.76 2.04
CA VAL A 248 -10.47 -8.84 1.58
C VAL A 248 -11.43 -8.56 2.72
N GLU A 249 -11.19 -9.15 3.89
CA GLU A 249 -12.01 -8.94 5.08
C GLU A 249 -11.89 -7.49 5.60
N GLY A 250 -10.69 -6.90 5.56
CA GLY A 250 -10.49 -5.48 5.85
C GLY A 250 -11.31 -4.59 4.92
N LEU A 251 -11.29 -4.87 3.61
CA LEU A 251 -12.09 -4.14 2.63
C LEU A 251 -13.60 -4.33 2.89
N ARG A 252 -14.05 -5.54 3.21
CA ARG A 252 -15.46 -5.81 3.55
C ARG A 252 -15.92 -4.95 4.72
N ARG A 253 -15.13 -4.89 5.80
CA ARG A 253 -15.44 -4.07 6.99
C ARG A 253 -15.51 -2.58 6.66
N ASP A 254 -14.59 -2.09 5.84
CA ASP A 254 -14.62 -0.70 5.37
C ASP A 254 -15.91 -0.42 4.58
N MET A 255 -16.31 -1.33 3.68
CA MET A 255 -17.52 -1.17 2.86
C MET A 255 -18.81 -1.25 3.68
N LEU A 256 -18.87 -2.13 4.69
CA LEU A 256 -19.98 -2.19 5.65
C LEU A 256 -20.07 -0.92 6.46
N SER A 257 -18.94 -0.42 6.97
CA SER A 257 -18.88 0.83 7.72
C SER A 257 -19.35 2.04 6.91
N LEU A 258 -19.20 2.00 5.58
CA LEU A 258 -19.63 3.06 4.67
C LEU A 258 -21.07 2.87 4.18
N GLY A 259 -21.73 1.75 4.52
CA GLY A 259 -23.07 1.43 4.07
C GLY A 259 -23.18 1.06 2.58
N LEU A 260 -22.07 0.69 1.95
CA LEU A 260 -22.00 0.33 0.53
C LEU A 260 -22.35 -1.14 0.27
N ILE A 261 -22.26 -1.99 1.29
CA ILE A 261 -22.66 -3.41 1.22
C ILE A 261 -23.50 -3.80 2.43
N TRP A 262 -24.24 -4.90 2.31
CA TRP A 262 -24.98 -5.54 3.42
C TRP A 262 -24.36 -6.88 3.77
N ASP A 263 -24.32 -7.22 5.06
CA ASP A 263 -23.67 -8.46 5.53
C ASP A 263 -24.51 -9.72 5.28
N GLU A 264 -25.83 -9.56 5.13
CA GLU A 264 -26.76 -10.61 4.72
C GLU A 264 -27.21 -10.39 3.27
N PRO A 265 -27.45 -11.46 2.47
CA PRO A 265 -28.28 -11.32 1.29
C PRO A 265 -29.61 -10.71 1.72
N GLN A 266 -30.01 -9.61 1.09
CA GLN A 266 -31.33 -9.03 1.34
C GLN A 266 -32.34 -10.17 1.30
N PRO A 267 -33.20 -10.36 2.31
CA PRO A 267 -34.30 -11.29 2.18
C PRO A 267 -35.05 -10.86 0.93
N ASP A 268 -35.10 -11.80 -0.03
CA ASP A 268 -35.61 -11.60 -1.38
C ASP A 268 -36.77 -10.60 -1.33
N ARG A 269 -36.67 -9.46 -2.04
CA ARG A 269 -37.77 -8.48 -2.07
C ARG A 269 -39.09 -9.16 -2.51
N ASP A 270 -38.97 -10.27 -3.26
CA ASP A 270 -40.07 -11.15 -3.66
C ASP A 270 -40.60 -12.06 -2.55
N ARG A 271 -39.81 -12.38 -1.52
CA ARG A 271 -40.28 -13.14 -0.35
C ARG A 271 -41.23 -12.31 0.51
N LYS A 272 -41.01 -10.99 0.61
CA LYS A 272 -41.98 -10.06 1.26
C LYS A 272 -43.27 -9.94 0.44
N ARG A 273 -43.21 -9.94 -0.89
CA ARG A 273 -44.41 -9.98 -1.74
C ARG A 273 -45.18 -11.30 -1.59
N ARG A 274 -44.49 -12.45 -1.56
CA ARG A 274 -45.11 -13.77 -1.36
C ARG A 274 -45.78 -13.93 0.00
N ILE A 275 -45.22 -13.36 1.07
CA ILE A 275 -45.82 -13.43 2.41
C ILE A 275 -47.07 -12.54 2.51
N LEU A 276 -47.08 -11.38 1.82
CA LEU A 276 -48.24 -10.48 1.78
C LEU A 276 -49.39 -11.00 0.90
N THR A 277 -49.11 -11.82 -0.12
CA THR A 277 -50.16 -12.38 -1.00
C THR A 277 -50.77 -13.68 -0.49
N ASN A 278 -50.14 -14.38 0.46
CA ASN A 278 -50.65 -15.64 1.01
C ASN A 278 -51.52 -15.46 2.26
N TRP A 279 -51.76 -14.22 2.70
CA TRP A 279 -52.76 -13.88 3.72
C TRP A 279 -54.06 -13.38 3.05
N SER A 280 -54.48 -14.03 1.97
CA SER A 280 -55.86 -13.93 1.51
C SER A 280 -56.75 -14.68 2.50
N LEU A 281 -57.23 -13.90 3.47
CA LEU A 281 -58.44 -14.03 4.27
C LEU A 281 -59.52 -14.99 3.73
N THR A 282 -59.33 -16.31 3.89
CA THR A 282 -60.42 -17.31 3.92
C THR A 282 -59.85 -18.58 4.53
N ASP A 283 -60.03 -18.76 5.84
CA ASP A 283 -60.33 -20.05 6.49
C ASP A 283 -60.18 -19.96 8.01
N ASP A 284 -60.91 -19.02 8.62
CA ASP A 284 -61.27 -19.12 10.04
C ASP A 284 -62.77 -18.81 10.18
N ILE A 285 -63.60 -19.53 9.43
CA ILE A 285 -65.03 -19.68 9.75
C ILE A 285 -65.12 -20.86 10.71
N LEU A 286 -65.20 -20.55 12.00
CA LEU A 286 -65.60 -21.52 13.04
C LEU A 286 -66.95 -22.14 12.63
N PRO A 287 -67.09 -23.49 12.54
CA PRO A 287 -68.37 -24.10 12.31
C PRO A 287 -69.23 -23.92 13.56
N ARG A 288 -70.31 -23.12 13.46
CA ARG A 288 -71.36 -23.08 14.48
C ARG A 288 -71.98 -24.47 14.57
N THR A 289 -71.88 -25.08 15.74
CA THR A 289 -72.59 -26.30 16.12
C THR A 289 -74.11 -26.09 16.00
N PRO A 290 -74.87 -26.99 15.36
CA PRO A 290 -76.32 -26.97 15.43
C PRO A 290 -76.75 -27.50 16.80
N ALA A 291 -77.38 -26.65 17.61
CA ALA A 291 -78.11 -27.10 18.79
C ALA A 291 -79.39 -27.80 18.33
N THR A 292 -79.49 -29.10 18.58
CA THR A 292 -80.73 -29.87 18.47
C THR A 292 -81.49 -29.83 19.79
N ASP A 293 -82.72 -29.34 19.67
CA ASP A 293 -83.99 -29.77 20.28
C ASP A 293 -84.29 -29.62 21.79
N ASN A 294 -85.37 -28.85 22.00
CA ASN A 294 -86.55 -29.07 22.86
C ASN A 294 -86.36 -29.46 24.34
N GLU A 295 -86.89 -28.63 25.24
CA GLU A 295 -87.95 -29.02 26.20
C GLU A 295 -88.45 -27.81 27.04
N PHE A 296 -89.79 -27.69 27.10
CA PHE A 296 -90.68 -26.81 27.89
C PHE A 296 -90.77 -25.30 27.60
#